data_AF-A0A5E8BR31-F1
#
_entry.id   AF-A0A5E8BR31-F1
#
_cell.length_a   1.000
_cell.length_b   1.000
_cell.length_c   1.000
_cell.angle_alpha   90.00
_cell.angle_beta   90.00
_cell.angle_gamma   90.00
#
_symmetry.space_group_name_H-M   'P 1'
#
loop_
_entity.id
_entity.type
_entity.pdbx_description
1 polymer ?
#
loop_
_entity_poly.entity_id
_entity_poly.type
_entity_poly.pdbx_seq_one_letter_code
_entity_poly.pdbx_strand_id
1 'polypeptide(L)'
;MSIYYNLYTAILKASSETILSWPQGPNIPFFTIKQTRKSKTNPQCLVITSYSVTPWTADPEIPVLYFSVTRVPDTTTDDNNTYTDDDTDCNSIDLNTLPQDTFLTDPEDIIAELVPEPYADEINKTLPALSQGIHPYTGLPVFFLHPCATQDLLKIIESPDPVLTMYRWLQTFGRVVSLDIPEYVP
;
A
#
# COMPACT_ATOMS: atom_id res chain seq x y z
N MET A 1 -8.64 21.84 -6.84
CA MET A 1 -8.80 20.36 -6.81
C MET A 1 -7.45 19.80 -6.39
N SER A 2 -7.41 18.93 -5.37
CA SER A 2 -6.14 18.46 -4.78
C SER A 2 -5.35 17.59 -5.79
N ILE A 3 -4.02 17.68 -5.77
CA ILE A 3 -3.13 16.80 -6.54
C ILE A 3 -3.43 15.31 -6.29
N TYR A 4 -3.81 14.96 -5.06
CA TYR A 4 -4.20 13.60 -4.68
C TYR A 4 -5.50 13.16 -5.32
N TYR A 5 -6.45 14.08 -5.54
CA TYR A 5 -7.69 13.75 -6.24
C TYR A 5 -7.40 13.45 -7.70
N ASN A 6 -6.54 14.25 -8.33
CA ASN A 6 -6.13 13.99 -9.72
C ASN A 6 -5.34 12.68 -9.83
N LEU A 7 -4.43 12.41 -8.89
CA LEU A 7 -3.71 11.14 -8.80
C LEU A 7 -4.67 9.95 -8.63
N TYR A 8 -5.63 10.05 -7.72
CA TYR A 8 -6.71 9.06 -7.54
C TYR A 8 -7.44 8.81 -8.86
N THR A 9 -7.86 9.86 -9.57
CA THR A 9 -8.56 9.69 -10.85
C THR A 9 -7.68 9.06 -11.93
N ALA A 10 -6.37 9.35 -11.94
CA ALA A 10 -5.43 8.76 -12.88
C ALA A 10 -5.27 7.25 -12.63
N ILE A 11 -5.11 6.84 -11.37
CA ILE A 11 -4.99 5.42 -11.00
C ILE A 11 -6.30 4.69 -11.26
N LEU A 12 -7.45 5.31 -10.97
CA LEU A 12 -8.78 4.74 -11.23
C LEU A 12 -9.02 4.45 -12.70
N LYS A 13 -8.53 5.32 -13.60
CA LYS A 13 -8.60 5.07 -15.05
C LYS A 13 -7.69 3.93 -15.50
N ALA A 14 -6.60 3.70 -14.78
CA ALA A 14 -5.53 2.80 -15.19
C ALA A 14 -5.65 1.37 -14.63
N SER A 15 -6.52 1.10 -13.64
CA SER A 15 -6.66 -0.24 -13.05
C SER A 15 -8.11 -0.64 -12.80
N SER A 16 -8.47 -1.85 -13.27
CA SER A 16 -9.73 -2.53 -12.93
C SER A 16 -9.62 -3.47 -11.72
N GLU A 17 -8.39 -3.78 -11.28
CA GLU A 17 -8.09 -4.80 -10.25
C GLU A 17 -7.77 -4.18 -8.88
N THR A 18 -7.75 -2.84 -8.80
CA THR A 18 -7.48 -2.11 -7.56
C THR A 18 -8.75 -1.48 -7.04
N ILE A 19 -9.11 -1.78 -5.77
CA ILE A 19 -10.18 -1.01 -5.12
C ILE A 19 -9.59 0.29 -4.60
N LEU A 20 -10.12 1.38 -5.14
CA LEU A 20 -9.79 2.73 -4.73
C LEU A 20 -10.94 3.34 -3.97
N SER A 21 -10.63 4.03 -2.88
CA SER A 21 -11.62 4.84 -2.17
C SER A 21 -11.07 6.20 -1.80
N TRP A 22 -11.93 7.21 -1.96
CA TRP A 22 -11.70 8.57 -1.49
C TRP A 22 -12.47 8.78 -0.18
N PRO A 23 -11.81 9.13 0.92
CA PRO A 23 -12.48 9.40 2.19
C PRO A 23 -13.54 10.49 2.04
N GLN A 24 -14.72 10.29 2.65
CA GLN A 24 -15.78 11.31 2.65
C GLN A 24 -15.39 12.44 3.60
N GLY A 25 -14.94 13.57 3.04
CA GLY A 25 -14.58 14.77 3.80
C GLY A 25 -13.90 15.80 2.90
N PRO A 26 -14.18 17.11 3.05
CA PRO A 26 -13.77 18.12 2.07
C PRO A 26 -12.26 18.37 1.96
N ASN A 27 -11.44 17.86 2.89
CA ASN A 27 -10.01 18.21 3.00
C ASN A 27 -9.08 17.04 3.37
N ILE A 28 -9.49 15.78 3.17
CA ILE A 28 -8.63 14.64 3.48
C ILE A 28 -7.71 14.37 2.28
N PRO A 29 -6.38 14.59 2.37
CA PRO A 29 -5.48 14.57 1.22
C PRO A 29 -4.90 13.16 0.99
N PHE A 30 -5.72 12.12 1.09
CA PHE A 30 -5.30 10.77 0.78
C PHE A 30 -6.41 9.96 0.11
N PHE A 31 -5.98 8.94 -0.62
CA PHE A 31 -6.84 7.89 -1.12
C PHE A 31 -6.27 6.54 -0.69
N THR A 32 -7.12 5.53 -0.71
CA THR A 32 -6.75 4.17 -0.37
C THR A 32 -6.61 3.31 -1.62
N ILE A 33 -5.55 2.50 -1.67
CA ILE A 33 -5.37 1.41 -2.65
C ILE A 33 -5.46 0.11 -1.88
N LYS A 34 -6.37 -0.78 -2.26
CA LYS A 34 -6.41 -2.14 -1.72
C LYS A 34 -6.05 -3.16 -2.80
N GLN A 35 -5.11 -4.04 -2.48
CA GLN A 35 -4.68 -5.13 -3.36
C GLN A 35 -4.50 -6.42 -2.58
N THR A 36 -4.83 -7.53 -3.21
CA THR A 36 -4.63 -8.87 -2.64
C THR A 36 -3.32 -9.47 -3.16
N ARG A 37 -2.67 -10.27 -2.33
CA ARG A 37 -1.44 -11.01 -2.67
C ARG A 37 -1.48 -12.38 -2.01
N LYS A 38 -0.80 -13.36 -2.62
CA LYS A 38 -0.47 -14.59 -1.91
C LYS A 38 0.64 -14.27 -0.90
N SER A 39 0.51 -14.78 0.32
CA SER A 39 1.61 -14.72 1.29
C SER A 39 2.79 -15.54 0.78
N LYS A 40 4.01 -15.07 1.07
CA LYS A 40 5.25 -15.79 0.74
C LYS A 40 5.57 -16.85 1.80
N THR A 41 5.11 -16.65 3.03
CA THR A 41 5.47 -17.49 4.18
C THR A 41 4.31 -18.32 4.72
N ASN A 42 3.08 -18.02 4.30
CA ASN A 42 1.86 -18.69 4.73
C ASN A 42 0.97 -19.06 3.52
N PRO A 43 0.07 -20.05 3.66
CA PRO A 43 -0.87 -20.41 2.58
C PRO A 43 -1.98 -19.37 2.35
N GLN A 44 -2.18 -18.47 3.31
CA GLN A 44 -3.23 -17.45 3.29
C GLN A 44 -2.94 -16.32 2.31
N CYS A 45 -4.00 -15.64 1.87
CA CYS A 45 -3.88 -14.39 1.14
C CYS A 45 -3.65 -13.22 2.10
N LEU A 46 -2.93 -12.21 1.62
CA LEU A 46 -2.73 -10.92 2.26
C LEU A 46 -3.53 -9.86 1.53
N VAL A 47 -4.00 -8.88 2.28
CA VAL A 47 -4.57 -7.65 1.73
C VAL A 47 -3.68 -6.50 2.17
N ILE A 48 -3.10 -5.84 1.18
CA ILE A 48 -2.32 -4.61 1.37
C ILE A 48 -3.29 -3.45 1.20
N THR A 49 -3.43 -2.64 2.24
CA THR A 49 -4.16 -1.37 2.17
C THR A 49 -3.16 -0.25 2.27
N SER A 50 -2.92 0.48 1.17
CA SER A 50 -2.07 1.67 1.18
C SER A 50 -2.91 2.92 1.40
N TYR A 51 -2.36 3.86 2.15
CA TYR A 51 -2.90 5.19 2.39
C TYR A 51 -1.84 6.15 1.84
N SER A 52 -2.08 6.72 0.66
CA SER A 52 -1.12 7.64 0.02
C SER A 52 -1.41 9.06 0.46
N VAL A 53 -0.55 9.64 1.30
CA VAL A 53 -0.83 10.90 2.03
C VAL A 53 0.28 11.94 1.82
N THR A 54 -0.07 13.22 2.02
CA THR A 54 0.86 14.30 2.40
C THR A 54 1.20 14.20 3.90
N PRO A 55 2.41 14.58 4.35
CA PRO A 55 3.09 13.90 5.46
C PRO A 55 2.67 14.26 6.89
N TRP A 56 3.12 13.36 7.76
CA TRP A 56 3.50 13.56 9.16
C TRP A 56 4.31 14.85 9.36
N THR A 57 3.68 15.80 10.05
CA THR A 57 4.26 16.99 10.72
C THR A 57 5.72 17.37 10.41
N ALA A 58 5.92 18.33 9.48
CA ALA A 58 6.91 19.42 9.52
C ALA A 58 7.04 20.11 8.15
N ASP A 59 6.91 19.34 7.05
CA ASP A 59 7.05 19.84 5.68
C ASP A 59 5.93 19.27 4.79
N PRO A 60 4.94 20.07 4.36
CA PRO A 60 3.80 19.60 3.59
C PRO A 60 4.12 19.11 2.17
N GLU A 61 5.38 19.21 1.70
CA GLU A 61 5.74 18.89 0.31
C GLU A 61 6.27 17.46 0.11
N ILE A 62 6.55 16.71 1.19
CA ILE A 62 7.20 15.39 1.10
C ILE A 62 6.19 14.25 1.30
N PRO A 63 5.74 13.53 0.26
CA PRO A 63 4.77 12.45 0.42
C PRO A 63 5.34 11.25 1.19
N VAL A 64 4.47 10.57 1.95
CA VAL A 64 4.80 9.36 2.71
C VAL A 64 3.82 8.25 2.33
N LEU A 65 4.36 7.06 2.06
CA LEU A 65 3.56 5.86 1.81
C LEU A 65 3.28 5.17 3.14
N TYR A 66 2.04 5.28 3.61
CA TYR A 66 1.55 4.48 4.73
C TYR A 66 0.83 3.25 4.20
N PHE A 67 0.88 2.15 4.93
CA PHE A 67 0.14 0.95 4.58
C PHE A 67 -0.11 0.06 5.79
N SER A 68 -1.14 -0.78 5.68
CA SER A 68 -1.40 -1.87 6.60
C SER A 68 -1.51 -3.17 5.80
N VAL A 69 -1.22 -4.28 6.47
CA VAL A 69 -1.33 -5.61 5.87
C VAL A 69 -2.23 -6.45 6.75
N THR A 70 -3.21 -7.09 6.11
CA THR A 70 -4.20 -7.92 6.79
C THR A 70 -4.10 -9.33 6.23
N ARG A 71 -3.90 -10.33 7.09
CA ARG A 71 -4.04 -11.74 6.68
C ARG A 71 -5.52 -12.04 6.50
N VAL A 72 -5.90 -12.63 5.38
CA VAL A 72 -7.26 -13.12 5.19
C VAL A 72 -7.39 -14.42 5.98
N PRO A 73 -8.29 -14.49 6.98
CA PRO A 73 -8.47 -15.72 7.74
C PRO A 73 -8.94 -16.84 6.81
N ASP A 74 -8.53 -18.07 7.10
CA ASP A 74 -9.08 -19.25 6.43
C ASP A 74 -10.59 -19.27 6.68
N THR A 75 -11.40 -19.13 5.62
CA THR A 75 -12.84 -19.33 5.72
C THR A 75 -13.10 -20.83 5.81
N THR A 76 -12.96 -21.41 7.00
CA THR A 76 -13.58 -22.70 7.27
C THR A 76 -15.08 -22.49 7.32
N THR A 77 -15.77 -22.65 6.19
CA THR A 77 -17.17 -23.06 6.25
C THR A 77 -17.16 -24.50 6.75
N ASP A 78 -17.61 -24.70 7.98
CA ASP A 78 -18.04 -25.99 8.49
C ASP A 78 -19.00 -26.59 7.46
N ASP A 79 -18.53 -27.57 6.68
CA ASP A 79 -19.27 -28.66 6.04
C ASP A 79 -18.28 -29.50 5.19
N ASN A 80 -17.52 -30.38 5.87
CA ASN A 80 -16.96 -31.62 5.33
C ASN A 80 -16.00 -31.63 4.12
N ASN A 81 -15.25 -30.56 3.83
CA ASN A 81 -14.01 -30.73 3.04
C ASN A 81 -12.96 -29.67 3.39
N THR A 82 -11.96 -30.07 4.18
CA THR A 82 -10.82 -29.24 4.55
C THR A 82 -9.84 -29.22 3.39
N TYR A 83 -9.90 -28.16 2.58
CA TYR A 83 -8.78 -27.77 1.74
C TYR A 83 -8.30 -26.41 2.23
N THR A 84 -7.18 -26.41 2.96
CA THR A 84 -6.23 -25.28 2.92
C THR A 84 -5.67 -25.28 1.51
N ASP A 85 -6.44 -24.80 0.54
CA ASP A 85 -6.00 -24.93 -0.83
C ASP A 85 -4.96 -23.86 -1.10
N ASP A 86 -3.78 -24.32 -1.47
CA ASP A 86 -2.76 -23.49 -2.11
C ASP A 86 -3.35 -22.77 -3.34
N ASP A 87 -4.44 -23.32 -3.89
CA ASP A 87 -5.27 -22.79 -4.98
C ASP A 87 -6.27 -21.68 -4.60
N THR A 88 -6.24 -21.15 -3.37
CA THR A 88 -7.09 -19.99 -3.03
C THR A 88 -6.75 -18.81 -3.92
N ASP A 89 -7.61 -18.53 -4.91
CA ASP A 89 -7.46 -17.38 -5.80
C ASP A 89 -7.69 -16.10 -4.98
N CYS A 90 -6.58 -15.45 -4.60
CA CYS A 90 -6.61 -14.21 -3.84
C CYS A 90 -7.37 -13.09 -4.56
N ASN A 91 -7.65 -13.19 -5.86
CA ASN A 91 -8.45 -12.21 -6.60
C ASN A 91 -9.95 -12.33 -6.31
N SER A 92 -10.41 -13.43 -5.72
CA SER A 92 -11.82 -13.66 -5.36
C SER A 92 -12.22 -13.05 -4.01
N ILE A 93 -11.26 -12.50 -3.27
CA ILE A 93 -11.49 -11.93 -1.93
C ILE A 93 -12.28 -10.63 -2.03
N ASP A 94 -13.41 -10.58 -1.33
CA ASP A 94 -14.16 -9.33 -1.16
C ASP A 94 -13.43 -8.41 -0.17
N LEU A 95 -12.68 -7.48 -0.74
CA LEU A 95 -11.92 -6.44 -0.05
C LEU A 95 -12.78 -5.49 0.84
N ASN A 96 -14.11 -5.56 0.75
CA ASN A 96 -15.04 -4.78 1.57
C ASN A 96 -15.45 -5.49 2.87
N THR A 97 -15.23 -6.80 2.99
CA THR A 97 -15.73 -7.63 4.12
C THR A 97 -14.62 -8.15 5.03
N LEU A 98 -13.40 -7.61 4.90
CA LEU A 98 -12.25 -8.08 5.69
C LEU A 98 -12.39 -7.75 7.19
N PRO A 99 -12.16 -8.73 8.08
CA PRO A 99 -12.09 -8.49 9.52
C PRO A 99 -10.95 -7.54 9.87
N GLN A 100 -11.17 -6.65 10.83
CA GLN A 100 -10.15 -5.70 11.30
C GLN A 100 -9.14 -6.36 12.25
N ASP A 101 -9.32 -7.61 12.68
CA ASP A 101 -8.51 -8.21 13.75
C ASP A 101 -7.32 -9.05 13.25
N THR A 102 -7.06 -9.08 11.95
CA THR A 102 -5.98 -9.89 11.34
C THR A 102 -4.83 -9.04 10.78
N PHE A 103 -4.59 -7.86 11.34
CA PHE A 103 -3.45 -7.03 10.97
C PHE A 103 -2.12 -7.70 11.33
N LEU A 104 -1.19 -7.69 10.39
CA LEU A 104 0.22 -7.91 10.70
C LEU A 104 0.74 -6.71 11.48
N THR A 105 1.47 -6.98 12.55
CA THR A 105 1.99 -5.94 13.46
C THR A 105 3.48 -6.07 13.71
N ASP A 106 4.16 -7.07 13.14
CA ASP A 106 5.60 -7.26 13.24
C ASP A 106 6.30 -6.76 11.97
N PRO A 107 7.29 -5.84 12.05
CA PRO A 107 8.05 -5.41 10.87
C PRO A 107 8.79 -6.54 10.17
N GLU A 108 9.26 -7.56 10.89
CA GLU A 108 9.97 -8.69 10.29
C GLU A 108 9.03 -9.51 9.40
N ASP A 109 7.79 -9.74 9.85
CA ASP A 109 6.73 -10.36 9.04
C ASP A 109 6.45 -9.53 7.79
N ILE A 110 6.36 -8.20 7.89
CA ILE A 110 6.13 -7.35 6.72
C ILE A 110 7.27 -7.46 5.71
N ILE A 111 8.52 -7.46 6.17
CA ILE A 111 9.67 -7.57 5.28
C ILE A 111 9.65 -8.93 4.58
N ALA A 112 9.47 -10.01 5.34
CA ALA A 112 9.43 -11.37 4.79
C ALA A 112 8.28 -11.57 3.80
N GLU A 113 7.11 -10.97 4.05
CA GLU A 113 5.93 -11.12 3.21
C GLU A 113 5.95 -10.21 1.99
N LEU A 114 6.17 -8.91 2.19
CA LEU A 114 5.88 -7.91 1.16
C LEU A 114 7.09 -7.37 0.44
N VAL A 115 8.29 -7.43 1.00
CA VAL A 115 9.45 -6.81 0.35
C VAL A 115 10.03 -7.79 -0.67
N PRO A 116 10.03 -7.49 -1.98
CA PRO A 116 10.67 -8.34 -2.98
C PRO A 116 12.18 -8.40 -2.79
N GLU A 117 12.82 -9.52 -3.13
CA GLU A 117 14.26 -9.52 -3.45
C GLU A 117 14.47 -8.69 -4.72
N PRO A 118 15.41 -7.71 -4.81
CA PRO A 118 16.59 -7.48 -3.97
C PRO A 118 16.40 -6.46 -2.83
N TYR A 119 15.19 -5.93 -2.66
CA TYR A 119 14.94 -4.85 -1.70
C TYR A 119 15.01 -5.33 -0.25
N ALA A 120 14.84 -6.63 0.02
CA ALA A 120 14.90 -7.18 1.38
C ALA A 120 16.26 -6.98 2.05
N ASP A 121 17.35 -7.06 1.28
CA ASP A 121 18.72 -6.81 1.76
C ASP A 121 19.05 -5.32 1.89
N GLU A 122 18.35 -4.47 1.14
CA GLU A 122 18.56 -3.03 1.04
C GLU A 122 17.64 -2.20 1.95
N ILE A 123 16.48 -2.75 2.34
CA ILE A 123 15.55 -2.13 3.27
C ILE A 123 16.26 -2.01 4.63
N ASN A 124 16.23 -0.81 5.22
CA ASN A 124 17.00 -0.42 6.40
C ASN A 124 18.51 -0.19 6.21
N LYS A 125 19.09 -0.39 5.01
CA LYS A 125 20.50 -0.03 4.70
C LYS A 125 20.62 1.14 3.73
N THR A 126 19.89 1.10 2.62
CA THR A 126 19.97 2.06 1.51
C THR A 126 18.60 2.53 1.03
N LEU A 127 17.57 1.71 1.22
CA LEU A 127 16.16 2.09 0.99
C LEU A 127 15.57 2.69 2.27
N PRO A 128 14.49 3.49 2.16
CA PRO A 128 13.90 4.08 3.35
C PRO A 128 13.49 3.01 4.36
N ALA A 129 13.89 3.24 5.60
CA ALA A 129 13.63 2.33 6.69
C ALA A 129 12.13 2.08 6.84
N LEU A 130 11.75 0.82 7.00
CA LEU A 130 10.39 0.45 7.35
C LEU A 130 10.16 0.84 8.81
N SER A 131 9.14 1.65 9.07
CA SER A 131 8.78 2.14 10.40
C SER A 131 7.33 1.83 10.70
N GLN A 132 6.98 1.85 11.99
CA GLN A 132 5.61 1.66 12.49
C GLN A 132 5.12 2.91 13.20
N GLY A 133 3.82 3.18 13.10
CA GLY A 133 3.20 4.30 13.80
C GLY A 133 1.69 4.29 13.69
N ILE A 134 1.11 5.45 14.00
CA ILE A 134 -0.33 5.70 13.85
C ILE A 134 -0.54 6.61 12.65
N HIS A 135 -1.46 6.22 11.76
CA HIS A 135 -1.77 7.00 10.58
C HIS A 135 -2.40 8.34 10.98
N PRO A 136 -1.89 9.48 10.49
CA PRO A 136 -2.25 10.80 11.01
C PRO A 136 -3.72 11.18 10.80
N TYR A 137 -4.40 10.59 9.82
CA TYR A 137 -5.79 10.91 9.51
C TYR A 137 -6.81 9.83 9.89
N THR A 138 -6.40 8.57 10.01
CA THR A 138 -7.33 7.46 10.32
C THR A 138 -7.20 6.98 11.75
N GLY A 139 -6.10 7.31 12.45
CA GLY A 139 -5.82 6.80 13.79
C GLY A 139 -5.50 5.31 13.85
N LEU A 140 -5.36 4.65 12.70
CA LEU A 140 -5.07 3.22 12.61
C LEU A 140 -3.57 2.92 12.76
N PRO A 141 -3.19 1.77 13.33
CA PRO A 141 -1.81 1.29 13.28
C PRO A 141 -1.41 1.03 11.82
N VAL A 142 -0.27 1.56 11.41
CA VAL A 142 0.25 1.45 10.05
C VAL A 142 1.77 1.31 10.05
N PHE A 143 2.25 0.71 8.97
CA PHE A 143 3.63 0.80 8.54
C PHE A 143 3.81 2.00 7.62
N PHE A 144 5.03 2.52 7.55
CA PHE A 144 5.40 3.52 6.56
C PHE A 144 6.86 3.42 6.18
N LEU A 145 7.16 3.84 4.94
CA LEU A 145 8.53 4.03 4.49
C LEU A 145 9.02 5.41 4.92
N HIS A 146 10.13 5.47 5.65
CA HIS A 146 10.65 6.73 6.18
C HIS A 146 10.94 7.74 5.03
N PRO A 147 10.50 9.01 5.12
CA PRO A 147 10.56 9.94 3.97
C PRO A 147 11.96 10.46 3.61
N CYS A 148 13.03 10.06 4.30
CA CYS A 148 14.37 10.64 4.09
C CYS A 148 14.87 10.54 2.65
N ALA A 149 14.52 9.47 1.93
CA ALA A 149 14.90 9.28 0.53
C ALA A 149 13.89 9.92 -0.46
N THR A 150 12.69 10.31 0.01
CA THR A 150 11.64 10.85 -0.86
C THR A 150 12.09 12.15 -1.52
N GLN A 151 12.72 13.06 -0.77
CA GLN A 151 13.10 14.36 -1.30
C GLN A 151 14.12 14.25 -2.44
N ASP A 152 15.11 13.37 -2.30
CA ASP A 152 16.11 13.16 -3.35
C ASP A 152 15.53 12.41 -4.55
N LEU A 153 14.63 11.45 -4.32
CA LEU A 153 13.90 10.80 -5.40
C LEU A 153 13.09 11.81 -6.21
N LEU A 154 12.33 12.68 -5.55
CA LEU A 154 11.47 13.67 -6.20
C LEU A 154 12.26 14.57 -7.16
N LYS A 155 13.49 14.98 -6.81
CA LYS A 155 14.37 15.76 -7.70
C LYS A 155 14.74 15.02 -8.99
N ILE A 156 14.76 13.69 -8.96
CA ILE A 156 15.15 12.85 -10.10
C ILE A 156 13.93 12.60 -11.00
N ILE A 157 12.76 12.38 -10.41
CA ILE A 157 11.54 11.96 -11.14
C ILE A 157 10.60 13.11 -11.50
N GLU A 158 10.95 14.33 -11.07
CA GLU A 158 10.17 15.56 -11.27
C GLU A 158 9.71 15.71 -12.72
N SER A 159 8.47 16.16 -12.86
CA SER A 159 7.79 16.42 -14.12
C SER A 159 7.07 17.77 -14.03
N PRO A 160 6.95 18.52 -15.15
CA PRO A 160 6.07 19.69 -15.23
C PRO A 160 4.61 19.37 -14.89
N ASP A 161 4.20 18.13 -15.10
CA ASP A 161 2.93 17.61 -14.59
C ASP A 161 3.13 17.07 -13.15
N PRO A 162 2.62 17.77 -12.13
CA PRO A 162 2.79 17.36 -10.74
C PRO A 162 2.06 16.03 -10.44
N VAL A 163 1.01 15.69 -11.19
CA VAL A 163 0.32 14.39 -11.05
C VAL A 163 1.25 13.27 -11.49
N LEU A 164 1.96 13.44 -12.61
CA LEU A 164 2.95 12.47 -13.09
C LEU A 164 4.12 12.30 -12.10
N THR A 165 4.59 13.38 -11.46
CA THR A 165 5.61 13.31 -10.42
C THR A 165 5.14 12.43 -9.25
N MET A 166 3.94 12.67 -8.73
CA MET A 166 3.38 11.88 -7.63
C MET A 166 3.09 10.43 -8.04
N TYR A 167 2.67 10.22 -9.30
CA TYR A 167 2.45 8.89 -9.84
C TYR A 167 3.75 8.08 -9.87
N ARG A 168 4.84 8.68 -10.38
CA ARG A 168 6.17 8.05 -10.40
C ARG A 168 6.68 7.76 -8.99
N TRP A 169 6.50 8.70 -8.05
CA TRP A 169 6.86 8.51 -6.65
C TRP A 169 6.15 7.27 -6.07
N LEU A 170 4.84 7.17 -6.31
CA LEU A 170 4.03 6.06 -5.82
C LEU A 170 4.42 4.74 -6.50
N GLN A 171 4.75 4.75 -7.80
CA GLN A 171 5.27 3.56 -8.49
C GLN A 171 6.60 3.10 -7.88
N THR A 172 7.51 4.02 -7.56
CA THR A 172 8.81 3.68 -6.96
C THR A 172 8.63 3.09 -5.56
N PHE A 173 7.93 3.78 -4.66
CA PHE A 173 7.77 3.32 -3.28
C PHE A 173 6.77 2.17 -3.13
N GLY A 174 5.73 2.13 -3.97
CA GLY A 174 4.77 1.04 -3.98
C GLY A 174 5.43 -0.31 -4.29
N ARG A 175 6.39 -0.34 -5.22
CA ARG A 175 7.15 -1.56 -5.55
C ARG A 175 7.95 -2.12 -4.38
N VAL A 176 8.46 -1.26 -3.47
CA VAL A 176 9.20 -1.70 -2.27
C VAL A 176 8.32 -2.58 -1.39
N VAL A 177 7.01 -2.36 -1.40
CA VAL A 177 6.01 -3.08 -0.58
C VAL A 177 5.03 -3.90 -1.43
N SER A 178 5.46 -4.32 -2.64
CA SER A 178 4.68 -5.14 -3.58
C SER A 178 3.31 -4.60 -4.00
N LEU A 179 3.10 -3.29 -3.92
CA LEU A 179 1.97 -2.63 -4.57
C LEU A 179 2.22 -2.58 -6.08
N ASP A 180 1.25 -3.07 -6.84
CA ASP A 180 1.26 -2.99 -8.29
C ASP A 180 0.52 -1.73 -8.72
N ILE A 181 1.28 -0.68 -9.01
CA ILE A 181 0.72 0.58 -9.48
C ILE A 181 0.73 0.51 -11.02
N PRO A 182 -0.43 0.67 -11.67
CA PRO A 182 -0.55 0.53 -13.13
C PRO A 182 0.37 1.52 -13.88
N GLU A 183 0.45 1.39 -15.19
CA GLU A 183 1.14 2.38 -16.01
C GLU A 183 0.30 3.67 -16.12
N TYR A 184 0.97 4.83 -16.09
CA TYR A 184 0.29 6.11 -16.25
C TYR A 184 -0.21 6.27 -17.68
N VAL A 185 -1.52 6.41 -17.84
CA VAL A 185 -2.15 6.78 -19.12
C VAL A 185 -2.64 8.23 -19.02
N PRO A 186 -2.04 9.17 -19.77
CA PRO A 186 -2.42 10.59 -19.75
C PRO A 186 -3.87 10.87 -20.17
#